data_AF-A0A242BXL5-F1
#
_entry.id   AF-A0A242BXL5-F1
#
_cell.length_a   1.000
_cell.length_b   1.000
_cell.length_c   1.000
_cell.angle_alpha   90.00
_cell.angle_beta   90.00
_cell.angle_gamma   90.00
#
_symmetry.space_group_name_H-M   'P 1'
#
loop_
_entity.id
_entity.type
_entity.pdbx_description
1 polymer ?
#
loop_
_entity_poly.entity_id
_entity_poly.type
_entity_poly.pdbx_seq_one_letter_code
_entity_poly.pdbx_strand_id
1 'polypeptide(L)'
;MKEYQDIMGKYQKQKQYYKKVIVVSIGLILLASLIVFLDVVRINPLLVYLVGMSTALFYANKTRVESKSYAQLKKYLRKANPKLLQQEALVFFIDQQLNKLPQEEASGLFDWLAEEKKWQDKKERSYFHGKVDELRAYYLFLNDMTDDEENGEITLDTFRALGINKYKELV
;
A
#
# COMPACT_ATOMS: atom_id res chain seq x y z
N MET A 1 -4.84 17.63 -6.86
CA MET A 1 -4.49 17.64 -5.42
C MET A 1 -5.33 16.71 -4.53
N LYS A 2 -6.66 16.63 -4.69
CA LYS A 2 -7.51 15.75 -3.83
C LYS A 2 -7.08 14.29 -3.83
N GLU A 3 -6.74 13.73 -4.99
CA GLU A 3 -6.25 12.34 -5.08
C GLU A 3 -4.96 12.10 -4.29
N TYR A 4 -3.99 13.00 -4.43
CA TYR A 4 -2.73 12.95 -3.69
C TYR A 4 -2.96 13.03 -2.19
N GLN A 5 -3.80 13.98 -1.75
CA GLN A 5 -4.19 14.15 -0.35
C GLN A 5 -4.94 12.92 0.20
N ASP A 6 -5.82 12.30 -0.59
CA ASP A 6 -6.50 11.05 -0.20
C ASP A 6 -5.50 9.90 -0.02
N ILE A 7 -4.57 9.73 -0.96
CA ILE A 7 -3.51 8.71 -0.86
C ILE A 7 -2.61 8.98 0.35
N MET A 8 -2.26 10.25 0.63
CA MET A 8 -1.46 10.58 1.80
C MET A 8 -2.23 10.39 3.12
N GLY A 9 -3.53 10.69 3.15
CA GLY A 9 -4.40 10.39 4.27
C GLY A 9 -4.52 8.88 4.52
N LYS A 10 -4.59 8.07 3.45
CA LYS A 10 -4.53 6.61 3.49
C LYS A 10 -3.18 6.10 4.03
N TYR A 11 -2.08 6.71 3.62
CA TYR A 11 -0.75 6.40 4.15
C TYR A 11 -0.64 6.67 5.66
N GLN A 12 -1.18 7.79 6.14
CA GLN A 12 -1.23 8.07 7.58
C GLN A 12 -2.06 7.03 8.34
N LYS A 13 -3.20 6.60 7.78
CA LYS A 13 -4.00 5.50 8.34
C LYS A 13 -3.23 4.19 8.37
N GLN A 14 -2.48 3.87 7.31
CA GLN A 14 -1.63 2.68 7.22
C GLN A 14 -0.53 2.69 8.29
N LYS A 15 0.12 3.82 8.55
CA LYS A 15 1.11 3.93 9.66
C LYS A 15 0.51 3.54 11.01
N GLN A 16 -0.77 3.85 11.22
CA GLN A 16 -1.48 3.49 12.44
C GLN A 16 -2.10 2.09 12.41
N TYR A 17 -2.22 1.47 11.22
CA TYR A 17 -2.90 0.19 11.02
C TYR A 17 -2.30 -0.90 11.91
N TYR A 18 -0.99 -1.13 11.83
CA TYR A 18 -0.32 -2.16 12.64
C TYR A 18 -0.55 -1.95 14.13
N LYS A 19 -0.43 -0.71 14.61
CA LYS A 19 -0.68 -0.37 16.02
C LYS A 19 -2.12 -0.67 16.43
N LYS A 20 -3.10 -0.28 15.62
CA LYS A 20 -4.53 -0.50 15.90
C LYS A 20 -4.89 -1.98 15.90
N VAL A 21 -4.40 -2.74 14.91
CA VAL A 21 -4.61 -4.19 14.83
C VAL A 21 -4.02 -4.88 16.04
N ILE A 22 -2.78 -4.56 16.43
CA ILE A 22 -2.14 -5.14 17.63
C ILE A 22 -2.97 -4.83 18.89
N VAL A 23 -3.38 -3.58 19.10
CA VAL A 23 -4.17 -3.19 20.28
C VAL A 23 -5.50 -3.95 20.33
N VAL A 24 -6.21 -4.06 19.19
CA VAL A 24 -7.46 -4.82 19.11
C VAL A 24 -7.23 -6.30 19.38
N SER A 25 -6.19 -6.90 18.79
CA SER A 25 -5.84 -8.30 19.02
C SER A 25 -5.51 -8.58 20.49
N ILE A 26 -4.69 -7.74 21.13
CA ILE A 26 -4.36 -7.88 22.56
C ILE A 26 -5.63 -7.74 23.41
N GLY A 27 -6.47 -6.74 23.12
CA GLY A 27 -7.74 -6.54 23.84
C GLY A 27 -8.67 -7.76 23.72
N LEU A 28 -8.78 -8.35 22.54
CA LEU A 28 -9.58 -9.55 22.31
C LEU A 28 -9.02 -10.78 23.06
N ILE A 29 -7.69 -10.93 23.11
CA ILE A 29 -7.04 -12.00 23.87
C ILE A 29 -7.34 -11.84 25.37
N LEU A 30 -7.15 -10.65 25.93
CA LEU A 30 -7.41 -10.39 27.35
C LEU A 30 -8.88 -10.62 27.72
N LEU A 31 -9.80 -10.20 26.85
CA LEU A 31 -11.24 -10.39 27.05
C LEU A 31 -11.63 -11.88 26.96
N ALA A 32 -11.08 -12.62 26.00
CA ALA A 32 -11.28 -14.07 25.90
C ALA A 32 -10.74 -14.80 27.13
N SER A 33 -9.53 -14.45 27.59
CA SER A 33 -8.94 -15.02 28.80
C SER A 33 -9.76 -14.72 30.06
N LEU A 34 -10.35 -13.53 30.17
CA LEU A 34 -11.22 -13.16 31.29
C LEU A 34 -12.52 -13.99 31.29
N ILE A 35 -13.15 -14.18 30.13
CA ILE A 35 -14.36 -15.01 29.98
C ILE A 35 -14.09 -16.44 30.42
N VAL A 36 -12.95 -17.01 30.01
CA VAL A 36 -12.54 -18.36 30.38
C VAL A 36 -12.20 -18.44 31.87
N PHE A 37 -11.48 -17.46 32.42
CA PHE A 37 -11.08 -17.44 33.83
C PHE A 37 -12.28 -17.32 34.79
N LEU A 38 -13.25 -16.46 34.46
CA LEU A 38 -14.46 -16.26 35.25
C LEU A 38 -15.50 -17.36 35.03
N ASP A 39 -15.22 -18.34 34.15
CA ASP A 39 -16.16 -19.39 33.71
C ASP A 39 -17.55 -18.82 33.34
N VAL A 40 -17.56 -17.62 32.73
CA VAL A 40 -18.80 -16.85 32.46
C VAL A 40 -19.72 -17.62 31.53
N VAL A 41 -19.12 -18.45 30.67
CA VAL A 41 -19.82 -19.19 29.64
C VAL A 41 -19.30 -20.62 29.67
N ARG A 42 -20.19 -21.60 29.95
CA ARG A 42 -19.92 -23.05 29.86
C ARG A 42 -19.78 -23.51 28.41
N ILE A 43 -18.94 -22.82 27.64
CA ILE A 43 -18.60 -23.12 26.27
C ILE A 43 -17.12 -23.53 26.26
N ASN A 44 -16.76 -24.44 25.36
CA ASN A 44 -15.37 -24.85 25.20
C ASN A 44 -14.48 -23.59 24.99
N PRO A 45 -13.44 -23.37 25.81
CA PRO A 45 -12.54 -22.22 25.70
C PRO A 45 -12.02 -21.99 24.28
N LEU A 46 -11.82 -23.08 23.53
CA LEU A 46 -11.36 -23.03 22.14
C LEU A 46 -12.32 -22.24 21.22
N LEU A 47 -13.63 -22.34 21.44
CA LEU A 47 -14.62 -21.58 20.67
C LEU A 47 -14.54 -20.08 20.95
N VAL A 48 -14.27 -19.68 22.20
CA VAL A 48 -14.10 -18.26 22.58
C VAL A 48 -12.89 -17.65 21.87
N TYR A 49 -11.77 -18.38 21.86
CA TYR A 49 -10.57 -17.94 21.13
C TYR A 49 -10.78 -17.93 19.61
N LEU A 50 -11.51 -18.88 19.04
CA LEU A 50 -11.85 -18.88 17.61
C LEU A 50 -12.67 -17.67 17.20
N VAL A 51 -13.68 -17.29 18.01
CA VAL A 51 -14.48 -16.09 17.76
C VAL A 51 -13.58 -14.85 17.81
N GLY A 52 -12.77 -14.69 18.87
CA GLY A 52 -11.85 -13.57 19.00
C GLY A 52 -10.86 -13.46 17.84
N MET A 53 -10.28 -14.59 17.41
CA MET A 53 -9.38 -14.65 16.25
C MET A 53 -10.09 -14.26 14.95
N SER A 54 -11.33 -14.74 14.74
CA SER A 54 -12.12 -14.43 13.56
C SER A 54 -12.47 -12.93 13.49
N THR A 55 -12.84 -12.34 14.62
CA THR A 55 -13.08 -10.89 14.73
C THR A 55 -11.83 -10.08 14.45
N ALA A 56 -10.67 -10.49 14.98
CA ALA A 56 -9.40 -9.81 14.73
C ALA A 56 -9.00 -9.87 13.24
N LEU A 57 -9.13 -11.04 12.60
CA LEU A 57 -8.84 -11.21 11.17
C LEU A 57 -9.79 -10.38 10.30
N PHE A 58 -11.08 -10.38 10.62
CA PHE A 58 -12.07 -9.56 9.90
C PHE A 58 -11.76 -8.06 10.03
N TYR A 59 -11.44 -7.59 11.24
CA TYR A 59 -11.06 -6.21 11.49
C TYR A 59 -9.78 -5.83 10.73
N ALA A 60 -8.75 -6.66 10.78
CA ALA A 60 -7.50 -6.46 10.05
C ALA A 60 -7.75 -6.37 8.54
N ASN A 61 -8.54 -7.28 7.98
CA ASN A 61 -8.85 -7.26 6.55
C ASN A 61 -9.65 -6.00 6.15
N LYS A 62 -10.63 -5.59 6.96
CA LYS A 62 -11.47 -4.41 6.70
C LYS A 62 -10.70 -3.09 6.80
N THR A 63 -9.69 -3.03 7.67
CA THR A 63 -8.90 -1.81 7.92
C THR A 63 -7.62 -1.74 7.09
N ARG A 64 -7.31 -2.78 6.32
CA ARG A 64 -6.17 -2.81 5.41
C ARG A 64 -6.39 -1.79 4.29
N VAL A 65 -5.46 -0.83 4.20
CA VAL A 65 -5.50 0.26 3.20
C VAL A 65 -4.56 -0.04 2.01
N GLU A 66 -3.58 -0.91 2.23
CA GLU A 66 -2.61 -1.37 1.22
C GLU A 66 -3.26 -2.23 0.15
N SER A 67 -2.68 -2.24 -1.05
CA SER A 67 -3.02 -3.25 -2.05
C SER A 67 -2.70 -4.67 -1.58
N LYS A 68 -3.28 -5.66 -2.25
CA LYS A 68 -2.91 -7.07 -2.07
C LYS A 68 -1.45 -7.33 -2.47
N SER A 69 -0.91 -6.53 -3.39
CA SER A 69 0.40 -6.67 -4.02
C SER A 69 1.52 -5.85 -3.35
N TYR A 70 1.19 -5.06 -2.33
CA TYR A 70 2.13 -4.16 -1.66
C TYR A 70 3.34 -4.89 -1.06
N ALA A 71 3.12 -6.09 -0.51
CA ALA A 71 4.19 -6.92 0.04
C ALA A 71 5.19 -7.36 -1.04
N GLN A 72 4.69 -7.74 -2.21
CA GLN A 72 5.46 -8.15 -3.38
C GLN A 72 6.26 -6.96 -3.92
N LEU A 73 5.64 -5.78 -4.02
CA LEU A 73 6.31 -4.54 -4.38
C LEU A 73 7.48 -4.23 -3.44
N LYS A 74 7.26 -4.25 -2.11
CA LYS A 74 8.33 -4.03 -1.13
C LYS A 74 9.45 -5.07 -1.23
N LYS A 75 9.10 -6.33 -1.48
CA LYS A 75 10.06 -7.42 -1.64
C LYS A 75 10.93 -7.23 -2.87
N TYR A 76 10.33 -6.81 -3.98
CA TYR A 76 11.05 -6.46 -5.21
C TYR A 76 11.97 -5.25 -4.99
N LEU A 77 11.43 -4.14 -4.48
CA LEU A 77 12.19 -2.91 -4.23
C LEU A 77 13.37 -3.14 -3.28
N ARG A 78 13.23 -4.03 -2.30
CA ARG A 78 14.35 -4.42 -1.42
C ARG A 78 15.56 -4.95 -2.19
N LYS A 79 15.34 -5.70 -3.29
CA LYS A 79 16.42 -6.23 -4.12
C LYS A 79 16.85 -5.25 -5.21
N ALA A 80 15.89 -4.62 -5.87
CA ALA A 80 16.14 -3.82 -7.07
C ALA A 80 16.52 -2.37 -6.77
N ASN A 81 15.89 -1.73 -5.78
CA ASN A 81 16.15 -0.34 -5.42
C ASN A 81 15.92 -0.08 -3.91
N PRO A 82 16.87 -0.46 -3.04
CA PRO A 82 16.72 -0.34 -1.59
C PRO A 82 16.64 1.11 -1.11
N LYS A 83 17.15 2.08 -1.89
CA LYS A 83 17.03 3.51 -1.56
C LYS A 83 15.58 3.98 -1.69
N LEU A 84 14.88 3.56 -2.74
CA LEU A 84 13.46 3.87 -2.92
C LEU A 84 12.61 3.26 -1.79
N LEU A 85 12.96 2.07 -1.32
CA LEU A 85 12.27 1.41 -0.20
C LEU A 85 12.26 2.24 1.10
N GLN A 86 13.27 3.07 1.33
CA GLN A 86 13.34 3.94 2.51
C GLN A 86 12.30 5.07 2.47
N GLN A 87 11.81 5.42 1.28
CA GLN A 87 10.81 6.46 1.08
C GLN A 87 9.40 5.85 1.17
N GLU A 88 8.99 5.43 2.36
CA GLU A 88 7.76 4.67 2.58
C GLU A 88 6.50 5.33 2.00
N ALA A 89 6.39 6.66 2.08
CA ALA A 89 5.26 7.41 1.54
C ALA A 89 5.19 7.32 0.01
N LEU A 90 6.35 7.43 -0.67
CA LEU A 90 6.47 7.26 -2.12
C LEU A 90 6.17 5.82 -2.53
N VAL A 91 6.68 4.82 -1.79
CA VAL A 91 6.37 3.41 -2.07
C VAL A 91 4.88 3.12 -1.94
N PHE A 92 4.22 3.68 -0.92
CA PHE A 92 2.77 3.58 -0.77
C PHE A 92 2.03 4.31 -1.89
N PHE A 93 2.51 5.48 -2.32
CA PHE A 93 1.95 6.19 -3.45
C PHE A 93 2.02 5.37 -4.74
N ILE A 94 3.19 4.78 -5.03
CA ILE A 94 3.39 3.89 -6.19
C ILE A 94 2.40 2.72 -6.14
N ASP A 95 2.24 2.06 -4.98
CA ASP A 95 1.29 0.96 -4.80
C ASP A 95 -0.16 1.35 -5.15
N GLN A 96 -0.61 2.49 -4.64
CA GLN A 96 -1.96 2.99 -4.88
C GLN A 96 -2.16 3.39 -6.34
N GLN A 97 -1.14 3.95 -6.99
CA GLN A 97 -1.21 4.33 -8.41
C GLN A 97 -1.17 3.12 -9.34
N LEU A 98 -0.34 2.11 -9.06
CA LEU A 98 -0.32 0.86 -9.83
C LEU A 98 -1.69 0.17 -9.81
N ASN A 99 -2.39 0.21 -8.67
CA ASN A 99 -3.73 -0.33 -8.53
C ASN A 99 -4.83 0.42 -9.31
N LYS A 100 -4.55 1.65 -9.75
CA LYS A 100 -5.46 2.49 -10.53
C LYS A 100 -5.24 2.38 -12.03
N LEU A 101 -4.17 1.72 -12.47
CA LEU A 101 -3.94 1.44 -13.88
C LEU A 101 -5.07 0.58 -14.45
N PRO A 102 -5.28 0.61 -15.78
CA PRO A 102 -6.20 -0.30 -16.44
C PRO A 102 -5.97 -1.74 -16.00
N GLN A 103 -7.05 -2.50 -15.78
CA GLN A 103 -6.98 -3.83 -15.16
C GLN A 103 -5.98 -4.77 -15.85
N GLU A 104 -5.91 -4.73 -17.17
CA GLU A 104 -4.98 -5.55 -17.97
C GLU A 104 -3.50 -5.20 -17.75
N GLU A 105 -3.19 -3.90 -17.59
CA GLU A 105 -1.83 -3.43 -17.31
C GLU A 105 -1.46 -3.72 -15.85
N ALA A 106 -2.38 -3.45 -14.93
CA ALA A 106 -2.20 -3.69 -13.51
C ALA A 106 -1.99 -5.18 -13.20
N SER A 107 -2.80 -6.08 -13.78
CA SER A 107 -2.67 -7.52 -13.57
C SER A 107 -1.34 -8.05 -14.06
N GLY A 108 -0.92 -7.67 -15.28
CA GLY A 108 0.37 -8.08 -15.83
C GLY A 108 1.55 -7.65 -14.95
N LEU A 109 1.54 -6.41 -14.45
CA LEU A 109 2.58 -5.91 -13.55
C LEU A 109 2.58 -6.63 -12.20
N PHE A 110 1.40 -6.90 -11.62
CA PHE A 110 1.31 -7.58 -10.33
C PHE A 110 1.65 -9.08 -10.42
N ASP A 111 1.28 -9.75 -11.50
CA ASP A 111 1.65 -11.14 -11.76
C ASP A 111 3.16 -11.28 -11.91
N TRP A 112 3.79 -10.34 -12.63
CA TRP A 112 5.24 -10.26 -12.72
C TRP A 112 5.91 -10.02 -11.36
N LEU A 113 5.38 -9.09 -10.56
CA LEU A 113 5.88 -8.83 -9.20
C LEU A 113 5.73 -10.04 -8.27
N ALA A 114 4.69 -10.85 -8.45
CA ALA A 114 4.45 -12.04 -7.65
C ALA A 114 5.47 -13.16 -7.91
N GLU A 115 6.00 -13.25 -9.13
CA GLU A 115 6.91 -14.31 -9.55
C GLU A 115 8.37 -13.86 -9.55
N GLU A 116 9.10 -14.15 -8.46
CA GLU A 116 10.52 -13.79 -8.34
C GLU A 116 11.41 -14.29 -9.50
N LYS A 117 11.04 -15.42 -10.13
CA LYS A 117 11.78 -15.97 -11.28
C LYS A 117 11.68 -15.04 -12.50
N LYS A 118 10.53 -14.41 -12.70
CA LYS A 118 10.29 -13.47 -13.81
C LYS A 118 11.05 -12.16 -13.65
N TRP A 119 11.51 -11.85 -12.44
CA TRP A 119 12.28 -10.63 -12.21
C TRP A 119 13.55 -10.56 -13.05
N GLN A 120 14.09 -11.69 -13.54
CA GLN A 120 15.26 -11.75 -14.41
C GLN A 120 14.98 -11.36 -15.86
N ASP A 121 13.72 -11.32 -16.29
CA ASP A 121 13.36 -10.85 -17.63
C ASP A 121 13.73 -9.37 -17.77
N LYS A 122 14.68 -9.09 -18.66
CA LYS A 122 15.21 -7.72 -18.87
C LYS A 122 14.14 -6.76 -19.38
N LYS A 123 13.25 -7.22 -20.26
CA LYS A 123 12.24 -6.38 -20.90
C LYS A 123 11.16 -5.99 -19.91
N GLU A 124 10.62 -6.97 -19.18
CA GLU A 124 9.58 -6.73 -18.17
C GLU A 124 10.13 -5.93 -16.98
N ARG A 125 11.36 -6.23 -16.55
CA ARG A 125 12.06 -5.44 -15.53
C ARG A 125 12.22 -3.99 -15.94
N SER A 126 12.68 -3.73 -17.17
CA SER A 126 12.87 -2.37 -17.68
C SER A 126 11.53 -1.62 -17.79
N TYR A 127 10.46 -2.31 -18.22
CA TYR A 127 9.13 -1.73 -18.28
C TYR A 127 8.62 -1.35 -16.89
N PHE A 128 8.76 -2.26 -15.92
CA PHE A 128 8.36 -1.99 -14.54
C PHE A 128 9.15 -0.84 -13.91
N HIS A 129 10.48 -0.80 -14.09
CA HIS A 129 11.29 0.34 -13.64
C HIS A 129 10.82 1.64 -14.26
N GLY A 130 10.62 1.68 -15.58
CA GLY A 130 10.11 2.89 -16.26
C GLY A 130 8.78 3.38 -15.69
N LYS A 131 7.89 2.45 -15.28
CA LYS A 131 6.62 2.80 -14.61
C LYS A 131 6.82 3.34 -13.20
N VAL A 132 7.66 2.68 -12.39
CA VAL A 132 8.00 3.17 -11.05
C VAL A 132 8.64 4.55 -11.12
N ASP A 133 9.47 4.77 -12.12
CA ASP A 133 10.19 6.00 -12.37
C ASP A 133 9.26 7.14 -12.80
N GLU A 134 8.32 6.86 -13.71
CA GLU A 134 7.21 7.76 -14.06
C GLU A 134 6.39 8.16 -12.83
N LEU A 135 6.01 7.20 -11.99
CA LEU A 135 5.22 7.45 -10.78
C LEU A 135 6.01 8.23 -9.72
N ARG A 136 7.33 8.03 -9.65
CA ARG A 136 8.22 8.82 -8.79
C ARG A 136 8.31 10.27 -9.28
N ALA A 137 8.47 10.48 -10.58
CA ALA A 137 8.46 11.82 -11.17
C ALA A 137 7.13 12.54 -10.89
N TYR A 138 6.02 11.83 -11.06
CA TYR A 138 4.68 12.35 -10.75
C TYR A 138 4.53 12.72 -9.26
N TYR A 139 5.01 11.87 -8.35
CA TYR A 139 5.01 12.16 -6.92
C TYR A 139 5.81 13.42 -6.56
N LEU A 140 7.00 13.59 -7.14
CA LEU A 140 7.83 14.78 -6.93
C LEU A 140 7.14 16.03 -7.47
N PHE A 141 6.56 15.96 -8.67
CA PHE A 141 5.78 17.06 -9.26
C PHE A 141 4.62 17.49 -8.36
N LEU A 142 3.87 16.54 -7.80
CA LEU A 142 2.77 16.82 -6.88
C LEU A 142 3.24 17.43 -5.54
N ASN A 143 4.43 17.07 -5.07
CA ASN A 143 5.02 17.65 -3.86
C ASN A 143 5.55 19.07 -4.08
N ASP A 144 6.10 19.35 -5.27
CA ASP A 144 6.64 20.65 -5.63
C ASP A 144 5.54 21.68 -5.92
N MET A 145 4.33 21.23 -6.29
CA MET A 145 3.14 22.08 -6.35
C MET A 145 2.61 22.35 -4.93
N THR A 146 3.20 23.32 -4.25
CA THR A 146 2.67 23.92 -3.02
C THR A 146 1.32 24.61 -3.28
N ASP A 147 0.44 24.60 -2.28
CA ASP A 147 -1.00 24.99 -2.17
C ASP A 147 -1.56 26.22 -2.95
N ASP A 148 -0.80 26.90 -3.80
CA ASP A 148 -1.15 28.21 -4.40
C ASP A 148 -1.72 28.17 -5.84
N GLU A 149 -1.88 27.01 -6.48
CA GLU A 149 -2.53 26.96 -7.81
C GLU A 149 -3.98 26.46 -7.74
N GLU A 150 -4.89 27.42 -7.87
CA GLU A 150 -6.31 27.26 -8.07
C GLU A 150 -6.67 26.16 -9.10
N ASN A 151 -7.48 25.21 -8.63
CA ASN A 151 -8.62 24.64 -9.37
C ASN A 151 -8.37 23.62 -10.50
N GLY A 152 -7.45 22.68 -10.32
CA GLY A 152 -7.38 21.46 -11.15
C GLY A 152 -7.15 20.16 -10.35
N GLU A 153 -7.95 19.13 -10.60
CA GLU A 153 -7.57 17.76 -10.23
C GLU A 153 -6.49 17.28 -11.20
N ILE A 154 -5.24 17.43 -10.80
CA ILE A 154 -4.10 16.89 -11.56
C ILE A 154 -4.07 15.39 -11.33
N THR A 155 -4.35 14.63 -12.39
CA THR A 155 -4.24 13.17 -12.46
C THR A 155 -2.94 12.76 -13.14
N LEU A 156 -2.62 11.46 -13.09
CA LEU A 156 -1.46 10.92 -13.80
C LEU A 156 -1.53 11.18 -15.31
N ASP A 157 -2.72 11.14 -15.90
CA ASP A 157 -2.90 11.41 -17.33
C ASP A 157 -2.68 12.89 -17.67
N THR A 158 -3.11 13.80 -16.79
CA THR A 158 -2.77 15.22 -16.90
C THR A 158 -1.26 15.43 -16.83
N PHE A 159 -0.57 14.77 -15.89
CA PHE A 159 0.89 14.83 -15.79
C PHE A 159 1.59 14.31 -17.06
N ARG A 160 1.13 13.19 -17.63
CA ARG A 160 1.61 12.65 -18.90
C ARG A 160 1.45 13.65 -20.04
N ALA A 161 0.28 14.29 -20.12
CA ALA A 161 -0.05 15.27 -21.15
C ALA A 161 0.80 16.56 -21.06
N LEU A 162 1.20 16.96 -19.84
CA LEU A 162 2.05 18.14 -19.62
C LEU A 162 3.50 17.94 -20.09
N GLY A 163 3.93 16.69 -20.36
CA GLY A 163 5.23 16.43 -20.98
C GLY A 163 6.43 16.96 -20.19
N ILE A 164 6.32 17.10 -18.86
CA ILE A 164 7.30 17.82 -18.05
C ILE A 164 8.63 17.05 -17.99
N ASN A 165 9.55 17.44 -18.87
CA ASN A 165 10.87 16.80 -19.02
C ASN A 165 11.77 16.96 -17.78
N LYS A 166 11.62 18.06 -17.03
CA LYS A 166 12.44 18.33 -15.83
C LYS A 166 12.37 17.20 -14.79
N TYR A 167 11.23 16.54 -14.63
CA TYR A 167 11.09 15.43 -13.69
C TYR A 167 11.43 14.06 -14.29
N LYS A 168 11.51 13.94 -15.62
CA LYS A 168 12.02 12.73 -16.29
C LYS A 168 13.55 12.60 -16.18
N GLU A 169 14.25 13.72 -16.05
CA GLU A 169 15.71 13.76 -15.88
C GLU A 169 16.19 13.51 -14.44
N LEU A 170 15.28 13.61 -13.46
CA LEU A 170 15.58 13.40 -12.02
C LEU A 170 15.49 11.93 -11.58
N VAL A 171 15.15 11.03 -12.50
CA VAL A 171 14.89 9.62 -12.21
C VAL A 171 15.97 8.71 -12.77
#